data_AF-G4ZYS0-F1
#
_entry.id   AF-G4ZYS0-F1
#
_cell.length_a   1.000
_cell.length_b   1.000
_cell.length_c   1.000
_cell.angle_alpha   90.00
_cell.angle_beta   90.00
_cell.angle_gamma   90.00
#
_symmetry.space_group_name_H-M   'P 1'
#
loop_
_entity.id
_entity.type
_entity.pdbx_description
1 polymer ?
#
loop_
_entity_poly.entity_id
_entity_poly.type
_entity_poly.pdbx_seq_one_letter_code
_entity_poly.pdbx_strand_id
1 'polypeptide(L)'
;MASARGVANTVFRMQLRGRKRDFASSAAVTTSSSASSTTAEKKRAVKAKTASLGAKSAGTKVEVIAPSSSKFPVLSALTERVNQSSSDSKILLEYSKLVPARLIRRYKRFLADVVLLDGGVKDDSTKAVTEAEEQEEAVVTVYCPNTGPMVGLLDGLPNARVQLSKSDDPKRKYAYTLEMIQIDNGERYVWVGVHSTSANRMVEQALASRWFTELGHYDSVRREVKFAKNSRVDFVLTTNAEDGSVAHEKYVEVKSVTLALEGTGDEDASRCAVFPDTVSTRAQKHVTELTELLSAKVKSDKPKKGSKKENTEATAAKLSGAIIFLVQRDDCSEFAPSIQHDKKFAELCSVAAKSGIQLLGYSCALKPDEANSSGAVSLLGPLPLQKAAP
;
A
#
# COMPACT_ATOMS: atom_id res chain seq x y z
N MET A 1 30.90 54.46 -17.64
CA MET A 1 31.00 54.48 -16.16
C MET A 1 29.86 53.65 -15.58
N ALA A 2 30.20 52.79 -14.62
CA ALA A 2 29.36 51.82 -13.89
C ALA A 2 28.15 52.49 -13.16
N SER A 3 27.11 51.81 -12.69
CA SER A 3 27.10 50.54 -11.95
C SER A 3 25.69 49.92 -11.88
N ALA A 4 25.61 48.62 -12.16
CA ALA A 4 24.52 47.74 -11.78
C ALA A 4 24.88 47.06 -10.44
N ARG A 5 23.92 46.97 -9.50
CA ARG A 5 24.05 46.14 -8.29
C ARG A 5 23.29 44.83 -8.50
N GLY A 6 24.05 43.76 -8.73
CA GLY A 6 23.56 42.39 -8.73
C GLY A 6 23.39 41.88 -7.29
N VAL A 7 22.29 41.16 -7.06
CA VAL A 7 22.05 40.38 -5.84
C VAL A 7 22.73 39.03 -6.03
N ALA A 8 23.71 38.74 -5.18
CA ALA A 8 24.50 37.52 -5.24
C ALA A 8 23.67 36.33 -4.69
N ASN A 9 23.37 35.36 -5.57
CA ASN A 9 22.97 34.02 -5.15
C ASN A 9 24.17 33.32 -4.51
N THR A 10 24.09 33.09 -3.20
CA THR A 10 25.14 32.37 -2.47
C THR A 10 24.87 30.87 -2.60
N VAL A 11 25.56 30.22 -3.53
CA VAL A 11 25.55 28.75 -3.68
C VAL A 11 26.37 28.15 -2.54
N PHE A 12 25.70 27.51 -1.57
CA PHE A 12 26.38 26.73 -0.53
C PHE A 12 26.94 25.44 -1.15
N ARG A 13 28.25 25.41 -1.37
CA ARG A 13 28.96 24.26 -1.95
C ARG A 13 29.43 23.35 -0.81
N MET A 14 28.61 22.37 -0.45
CA MET A 14 28.96 21.37 0.57
C MET A 14 29.97 20.37 -0.01
N GLN A 15 31.24 20.47 0.40
CA GLN A 15 32.28 19.51 0.04
C GLN A 15 32.19 18.27 0.94
N LEU A 16 31.60 17.19 0.42
CA LEU A 16 31.71 15.86 1.02
C LEU A 16 33.12 15.29 0.74
N ARG A 17 33.96 15.21 1.78
CA ARG A 17 35.23 14.46 1.72
C ARG A 17 34.94 12.96 1.61
N GLY A 18 35.13 12.42 0.41
CA GLY A 18 35.02 10.98 0.15
C GLY A 18 36.13 10.19 0.86
N ARG A 19 35.77 9.27 1.75
CA ARG A 19 36.66 8.20 2.21
C ARG A 19 36.75 7.14 1.11
N LYS A 20 37.87 7.13 0.37
CA LYS A 20 38.28 5.98 -0.45
C LYS A 20 38.35 4.74 0.42
N ARG A 21 37.65 3.68 0.01
CA ARG A 21 38.01 2.30 0.37
C ARG A 21 38.35 1.61 -0.93
N ASP A 22 39.61 1.21 -1.03
CA ASP A 22 40.16 0.47 -2.14
C ASP A 22 39.51 -0.92 -2.21
N PHE A 23 38.95 -1.27 -3.36
CA PHE A 23 38.64 -2.65 -3.72
C PHE A 23 39.42 -2.98 -4.99
N ALA A 24 40.36 -3.90 -4.84
CA ALA A 24 41.21 -4.40 -5.90
C ALA A 24 40.38 -5.09 -6.99
N SER A 25 40.73 -4.78 -8.24
CA SER A 25 40.23 -5.44 -9.44
C SER A 25 40.89 -6.82 -9.61
N SER A 26 40.11 -7.78 -10.08
CA SER A 26 40.64 -8.87 -10.89
C SER A 26 39.63 -9.19 -11.99
N ALA A 27 40.04 -8.95 -13.22
CA ALA A 27 39.35 -9.35 -14.42
C ALA A 27 39.88 -10.71 -14.86
N ALA A 28 38.98 -11.61 -15.26
CA ALA A 28 39.30 -12.67 -16.20
C ALA A 28 38.06 -12.95 -17.07
N VAL A 29 38.29 -12.78 -18.36
CA VAL A 29 37.42 -13.07 -19.50
C VAL A 29 37.38 -14.58 -19.73
N THR A 30 36.23 -15.17 -20.06
CA THR A 30 36.12 -16.23 -21.09
C THR A 30 34.66 -16.55 -21.49
N THR A 31 34.38 -16.29 -22.76
CA THR A 31 33.63 -17.12 -23.74
C THR A 31 32.36 -17.87 -23.31
N SER A 32 31.25 -17.48 -23.92
CA SER A 32 30.03 -18.28 -24.11
C SER A 32 30.18 -19.29 -25.24
N SER A 33 29.88 -20.56 -24.97
CA SER A 33 29.50 -21.54 -25.99
C SER A 33 28.39 -22.46 -25.49
N SER A 34 27.66 -22.97 -26.46
CA SER A 34 26.35 -23.62 -26.48
C SER A 34 26.22 -25.03 -25.89
N ALA A 35 24.94 -25.39 -25.67
CA ALA A 35 24.31 -26.69 -25.94
C ALA A 35 24.15 -27.76 -24.82
N SER A 36 22.86 -28.07 -24.60
CA SER A 36 22.19 -29.39 -24.51
C SER A 36 22.51 -30.41 -23.40
N SER A 37 21.42 -30.76 -22.70
CA SER A 37 20.97 -32.11 -22.31
C SER A 37 21.93 -33.07 -21.61
N THR A 38 21.55 -33.56 -20.41
CA THR A 38 20.97 -34.90 -20.22
C THR A 38 20.70 -35.20 -18.73
N THR A 39 19.76 -36.12 -18.56
CA THR A 39 19.21 -36.83 -17.40
C THR A 39 20.19 -37.32 -16.32
N ALA A 40 19.77 -37.34 -15.03
CA ALA A 40 19.51 -38.58 -14.26
C ALA A 40 19.26 -38.37 -12.74
N GLU A 41 18.11 -38.89 -12.30
CA GLU A 41 17.78 -39.65 -11.08
C GLU A 41 18.24 -39.32 -9.63
N LYS A 42 17.19 -39.15 -8.80
CA LYS A 42 16.87 -39.79 -7.49
C LYS A 42 17.91 -39.82 -6.36
N LYS A 43 17.47 -39.33 -5.18
CA LYS A 43 17.26 -40.16 -3.97
C LYS A 43 16.33 -39.50 -2.94
N ARG A 44 15.24 -40.19 -2.63
CA ARG A 44 14.34 -39.99 -1.48
C ARG A 44 15.06 -40.48 -0.21
N ALA A 45 14.87 -39.78 0.91
CA ALA A 45 15.06 -40.35 2.24
C ALA A 45 13.78 -40.12 3.07
N VAL A 46 13.15 -41.23 3.46
CA VAL A 46 12.06 -41.34 4.41
C VAL A 46 12.70 -41.71 5.76
N LYS A 47 12.25 -41.12 6.87
CA LYS A 47 12.33 -41.81 8.17
C LYS A 47 11.12 -41.52 9.04
N ALA A 48 10.71 -42.58 9.73
CA ALA A 48 9.39 -42.83 10.28
C ALA A 48 9.22 -42.41 11.74
N LYS A 49 7.95 -42.46 12.16
CA LYS A 49 7.40 -42.35 13.51
C LYS A 49 8.04 -43.29 14.54
N THR A 50 8.00 -42.87 15.80
CA THR A 50 7.80 -43.74 16.97
C THR A 50 6.89 -43.04 17.98
N ALA A 51 6.04 -43.85 18.61
CA ALA A 51 5.04 -43.48 19.62
C ALA A 51 5.27 -44.30 20.90
N SER A 52 4.91 -43.75 22.06
CA SER A 52 4.33 -44.42 23.26
C SER A 52 4.18 -43.35 24.37
N LEU A 53 2.96 -43.08 24.88
CA LEU A 53 2.32 -43.69 26.07
C LEU A 53 3.17 -43.49 27.34
N GLY A 54 2.74 -42.90 28.46
CA GLY A 54 1.43 -42.44 28.94
C GLY A 54 1.39 -42.69 30.47
N ALA A 55 1.00 -41.70 31.28
CA ALA A 55 0.59 -41.93 32.68
C ALA A 55 -0.45 -40.88 33.11
N LYS A 56 -1.53 -41.39 33.72
CA LYS A 56 -2.79 -40.71 34.06
C LYS A 56 -2.73 -40.07 35.46
N SER A 57 -3.51 -39.02 35.70
CA SER A 57 -4.35 -38.94 36.90
C SER A 57 -5.58 -38.05 36.66
N ALA A 58 -6.64 -38.39 37.42
CA ALA A 58 -8.03 -37.96 37.39
C ALA A 58 -8.21 -36.42 37.53
N GLY A 59 -9.33 -35.76 37.18
CA GLY A 59 -10.68 -36.17 36.82
C GLY A 59 -11.64 -35.11 37.39
N THR A 60 -12.24 -34.27 36.55
CA THR A 60 -13.48 -33.53 36.87
C THR A 60 -14.19 -33.22 35.55
N LYS A 61 -15.45 -33.67 35.43
CA LYS A 61 -16.34 -33.37 34.30
C LYS A 61 -16.62 -31.87 34.25
N VAL A 62 -16.39 -31.24 33.10
CA VAL A 62 -17.02 -29.96 32.72
C VAL A 62 -17.41 -30.05 31.24
N GLU A 63 -18.62 -29.59 30.95
CA GLU A 63 -19.28 -29.62 29.65
C GLU A 63 -18.49 -28.98 28.51
N VAL A 64 -18.77 -29.48 27.31
CA VAL A 64 -18.29 -28.99 26.02
C VAL A 64 -18.91 -27.62 25.71
N ILE A 65 -18.12 -26.55 25.72
CA ILE A 65 -18.37 -25.34 24.93
C ILE A 65 -17.03 -24.84 24.39
N ALA A 66 -16.84 -24.97 23.07
CA ALA A 66 -15.71 -24.34 22.37
C ALA A 66 -15.91 -22.81 22.39
N PRO A 67 -14.91 -22.00 22.79
CA PRO A 67 -15.04 -20.55 22.72
C PRO A 67 -14.90 -20.09 21.27
N SER A 68 -16.05 -20.07 20.59
CA SER A 68 -16.39 -19.02 19.63
C SER A 68 -16.42 -17.70 20.40
N SER A 69 -15.44 -16.81 20.18
CA SER A 69 -15.67 -15.38 20.35
C SER A 69 -14.52 -14.57 19.72
N SER A 70 -14.74 -14.22 18.46
CA SER A 70 -14.27 -12.94 17.90
C SER A 70 -14.88 -11.82 18.76
N LYS A 71 -14.20 -11.41 19.83
CA LYS A 71 -14.55 -10.22 20.60
C LYS A 71 -13.96 -8.97 19.93
N PHE A 72 -14.64 -8.41 18.94
CA PHE A 72 -14.54 -7.00 18.60
C PHE A 72 -15.91 -6.49 18.12
N PRO A 73 -16.26 -5.23 18.44
CA PRO A 73 -17.64 -4.82 18.62
C PRO A 73 -18.40 -4.65 17.31
N VAL A 74 -19.69 -4.94 17.42
CA VAL A 74 -20.75 -4.60 16.46
C VAL A 74 -20.65 -3.13 16.06
N LEU A 75 -20.81 -2.87 14.76
CA LEU A 75 -20.91 -1.60 14.01
C LEU A 75 -21.30 -0.32 14.78
N SER A 76 -22.09 -0.42 15.84
CA SER A 76 -22.49 0.67 16.75
C SER A 76 -21.35 1.62 17.18
N ALA A 77 -20.17 1.09 17.55
CA ALA A 77 -19.07 1.92 18.07
C ALA A 77 -18.37 2.78 16.99
N LEU A 78 -18.54 2.43 15.70
CA LEU A 78 -18.09 3.25 14.58
C LEU A 78 -19.15 4.28 14.20
N THR A 79 -20.44 3.93 14.31
CA THR A 79 -21.55 4.86 14.07
C THR A 79 -21.56 6.02 15.07
N GLU A 80 -21.20 5.78 16.34
CA GLU A 80 -21.14 6.85 17.35
C GLU A 80 -20.03 7.89 17.09
N ARG A 81 -18.93 7.53 16.41
CA ARG A 81 -17.89 8.51 16.02
C ARG A 81 -18.32 9.40 14.85
N VAL A 82 -19.29 8.97 14.05
CA VAL A 82 -19.77 9.73 12.89
C VAL A 82 -20.75 10.84 13.30
N ASN A 83 -21.36 10.75 14.50
CA ASN A 83 -22.35 11.72 14.96
C ASN A 83 -21.78 12.95 15.69
N GLN A 84 -20.46 13.14 15.75
CA GLN A 84 -19.84 14.32 16.37
C GLN A 84 -18.74 14.92 15.49
N SER A 85 -19.12 15.45 14.32
CA SER A 85 -18.35 16.46 13.59
C SER A 85 -19.13 16.89 12.34
N SER A 86 -19.69 18.10 12.38
CA SER A 86 -20.25 18.80 11.22
C SER A 86 -19.14 19.29 10.28
N SER A 87 -18.41 18.34 9.69
CA SER A 87 -17.42 18.60 8.65
C SER A 87 -17.73 17.71 7.47
N ASP A 88 -17.99 18.30 6.30
CA ASP A 88 -18.12 17.60 5.00
C ASP A 88 -16.85 16.82 4.59
N SER A 89 -15.81 16.78 5.45
CA SER A 89 -14.55 16.12 5.15
C SER A 89 -14.61 14.61 5.40
N LYS A 90 -14.37 13.84 4.33
CA LYS A 90 -14.26 12.38 4.36
C LYS A 90 -12.88 11.95 4.89
N ILE A 91 -12.64 12.06 6.20
CA ILE A 91 -11.35 11.71 6.81
C ILE A 91 -11.11 10.19 6.79
N LEU A 92 -10.00 9.76 6.18
CA LEU A 92 -9.56 8.37 6.07
C LEU A 92 -8.59 7.95 7.17
N LEU A 93 -7.73 8.88 7.59
CA LEU A 93 -6.68 8.64 8.56
C LEU A 93 -6.33 9.95 9.27
N GLU A 94 -6.17 9.88 10.59
CA GLU A 94 -5.64 10.97 11.41
C GLU A 94 -4.29 10.56 11.99
N TYR A 95 -3.37 11.51 11.99
CA TYR A 95 -2.09 11.42 12.64
C TYR A 95 -2.13 12.30 13.90
N SER A 96 -2.12 11.67 15.07
CA SER A 96 -2.07 12.38 16.35
C SER A 96 -0.70 13.01 16.63
N LYS A 97 0.35 12.51 15.97
CA LYS A 97 1.72 13.02 16.08
C LYS A 97 2.48 12.85 14.77
N LEU A 98 2.76 13.96 14.10
CA LEU A 98 3.71 14.05 12.98
C LEU A 98 4.93 14.87 13.37
N VAL A 99 6.09 14.41 12.92
CA VAL A 99 7.38 15.06 13.13
C VAL A 99 7.97 15.46 11.78
N PRO A 100 8.18 16.76 11.52
CA PRO A 100 8.76 17.24 10.28
C PRO A 100 10.25 16.90 10.22
N ALA A 101 10.73 16.52 9.03
CA ALA A 101 12.13 16.18 8.81
C ALA A 101 12.58 16.45 7.36
N ARG A 102 13.89 16.37 7.12
CA ARG A 102 14.56 16.43 5.82
C ARG A 102 15.15 15.08 5.49
N LEU A 103 14.68 14.44 4.42
CA LEU A 103 15.19 13.18 3.94
C LEU A 103 16.53 13.38 3.24
N ILE A 104 17.58 12.71 3.73
CA ILE A 104 18.92 12.77 3.16
C ILE A 104 19.09 11.70 2.08
N ARG A 105 18.69 10.47 2.40
CA ARG A 105 18.76 9.33 1.47
C ARG A 105 17.83 8.21 1.90
N ARG A 106 17.44 7.39 0.93
CA ARG A 106 16.76 6.12 1.13
C ARG A 106 17.66 4.98 0.68
N TYR A 107 17.72 3.89 1.45
CA TYR A 107 18.58 2.74 1.14
C TYR A 107 17.98 1.44 1.67
N LYS A 108 18.45 0.31 1.12
CA LYS A 108 17.95 -1.03 1.47
C LYS A 108 16.41 -1.17 1.36
N ARG A 109 15.75 -0.29 0.60
CA ARG A 109 14.28 -0.15 0.46
C ARG A 109 13.53 0.30 1.71
N PHE A 110 13.85 -0.28 2.88
CA PHE A 110 13.10 -0.07 4.12
C PHE A 110 13.75 0.89 5.11
N LEU A 111 14.88 1.52 4.76
CA LEU A 111 15.55 2.50 5.62
C LEU A 111 15.70 3.84 4.91
N ALA A 112 15.63 4.89 5.70
CA ALA A 112 15.91 6.25 5.29
C ALA A 112 16.71 6.94 6.39
N ASP A 113 17.64 7.81 5.99
CA ASP A 113 18.35 8.70 6.90
C ASP A 113 17.75 10.10 6.75
N VAL A 114 17.40 10.73 7.87
CA VAL A 114 16.74 12.04 7.92
C VAL A 114 17.41 12.97 8.93
N VAL A 115 17.23 14.26 8.75
CA VAL A 115 17.45 15.27 9.79
C VAL A 115 16.09 15.72 10.32
N LEU A 116 15.87 15.66 11.64
CA LEU A 116 14.63 16.18 12.24
C LEU A 116 14.65 17.71 12.24
N LEU A 117 13.52 18.33 11.91
CA LEU A 117 13.36 19.79 12.02
C LEU A 117 12.92 20.16 13.45
N ASP A 118 13.33 21.34 13.93
CA ASP A 118 13.05 21.82 15.29
C ASP A 118 11.54 21.67 15.62
N GLY A 119 11.25 20.97 16.73
CA GLY A 119 9.90 20.49 17.10
C GLY A 119 9.83 18.96 17.29
N GLY A 120 10.78 18.21 16.74
CA GLY A 120 10.98 16.80 17.08
C GLY A 120 11.56 16.65 18.49
N VAL A 121 10.80 16.07 19.43
CA VAL A 121 11.26 15.78 20.80
C VAL A 121 12.63 15.10 20.74
N LYS A 122 13.68 15.81 21.15
CA LYS A 122 15.00 15.26 21.42
C LYS A 122 14.83 14.30 22.60
N ASP A 123 14.81 13.01 22.29
CA ASP A 123 14.77 11.97 23.28
C ASP A 123 16.22 11.75 23.75
N ASP A 124 16.50 11.96 25.03
CA ASP A 124 17.84 11.84 25.66
C ASP A 124 18.45 10.43 25.56
N SER A 125 17.77 9.50 24.89
CA SER A 125 18.25 8.14 24.61
C SER A 125 19.26 8.06 23.45
N THR A 126 19.46 9.13 22.67
CA THR A 126 20.62 9.24 21.77
C THR A 126 21.85 9.67 22.57
N LYS A 127 22.73 8.69 22.84
CA LYS A 127 24.02 8.85 23.53
C LYS A 127 24.70 10.17 23.20
N ALA A 128 24.86 11.00 24.23
CA ALA A 128 25.70 12.18 24.24
C ALA A 128 27.12 11.83 23.75
N VAL A 129 27.52 12.46 22.65
CA VAL A 129 28.93 12.66 22.33
C VAL A 129 29.26 14.07 22.78
N THR A 130 30.38 14.17 23.48
CA THR A 130 30.90 15.32 24.21
C THR A 130 31.13 16.57 23.36
N GLU A 131 31.25 17.68 24.11
CA GLU A 131 31.11 19.08 23.74
C GLU A 131 32.05 19.62 22.64
N ALA A 132 31.50 20.68 22.01
CA ALA A 132 32.11 21.70 21.17
C ALA A 132 32.57 21.29 19.76
N GLU A 133 31.79 21.68 18.74
CA GLU A 133 32.18 22.14 17.39
C GLU A 133 31.07 21.79 16.37
N GLU A 134 30.47 22.81 15.74
CA GLU A 134 29.41 22.75 14.71
C GLU A 134 28.15 21.94 15.12
N GLN A 135 26.96 22.54 15.06
CA GLN A 135 25.72 21.77 15.17
C GLN A 135 25.60 20.89 13.91
N GLU A 136 26.30 19.76 13.87
CA GLU A 136 25.97 18.66 12.96
C GLU A 136 24.53 18.28 13.29
N GLU A 137 23.62 18.64 12.39
CA GLU A 137 22.24 18.19 12.43
C GLU A 137 22.22 16.65 12.53
N ALA A 138 21.86 16.13 13.71
CA ALA A 138 21.98 14.72 14.00
C ALA A 138 21.11 13.90 13.04
N VAL A 139 21.76 13.07 12.22
CA VAL A 139 21.09 12.18 11.28
C VAL A 139 20.46 11.01 12.02
N VAL A 140 19.15 10.84 11.85
CA VAL A 140 18.34 9.76 12.43
C VAL A 140 17.97 8.76 11.34
N THR A 141 18.15 7.46 11.60
CA THR A 141 17.65 6.40 10.71
C THR A 141 16.20 6.06 11.05
N VAL A 142 15.33 6.07 10.04
CA VAL A 142 13.89 5.82 10.16
C VAL A 142 13.45 4.64 9.30
N TYR A 143 12.30 4.05 9.65
CA TYR A 143 11.67 3.01 8.85
C TYR A 143 10.96 3.61 7.63
N CYS A 144 11.23 3.08 6.44
CA CYS A 144 10.51 3.41 5.21
C CYS A 144 9.51 2.28 4.88
N PRO A 145 8.21 2.46 5.12
CA PRO A 145 7.15 1.46 4.87
C PRO A 145 6.75 1.39 3.38
N ASN A 146 7.71 1.55 2.49
CA ASN A 146 7.52 1.38 1.05
C ASN A 146 8.58 0.42 0.51
N THR A 147 8.17 -0.66 -0.15
CA THR A 147 9.10 -1.65 -0.72
C THR A 147 9.43 -1.41 -2.20
N GLY A 148 8.68 -0.52 -2.85
CA GLY A 148 8.86 -0.12 -4.25
C GLY A 148 10.02 0.87 -4.42
N PRO A 149 10.36 1.23 -5.66
CA PRO A 149 11.42 2.19 -5.94
C PRO A 149 11.09 3.62 -5.51
N MET A 150 9.81 3.98 -5.34
CA MET A 150 9.37 5.36 -5.09
C MET A 150 9.77 6.29 -6.25
N VAL A 151 9.53 5.85 -7.49
CA VAL A 151 9.82 6.63 -8.71
C VAL A 151 9.10 7.98 -8.65
N GLY A 152 9.81 9.04 -9.02
CA GLY A 152 9.31 10.42 -9.01
C GLY A 152 9.13 11.05 -7.63
N LEU A 153 9.49 10.35 -6.54
CA LEU A 153 9.38 10.89 -5.18
C LEU A 153 10.72 11.29 -4.57
N LEU A 154 11.83 10.84 -5.15
CA LEU A 154 13.17 11.01 -4.58
C LEU A 154 14.01 12.08 -5.28
N ASP A 155 13.41 12.83 -6.21
CA ASP A 155 14.12 13.82 -7.04
C ASP A 155 14.58 15.05 -6.22
N GLY A 156 13.88 15.35 -5.13
CA GLY A 156 14.26 16.40 -4.18
C GLY A 156 15.39 16.04 -3.21
N LEU A 157 16.13 14.95 -3.45
CA LEU A 157 17.22 14.53 -2.59
C LEU A 157 18.58 15.17 -2.96
N PRO A 158 19.44 15.41 -1.96
CA PRO A 158 19.16 15.36 -0.52
C PRO A 158 18.27 16.53 -0.07
N ASN A 159 17.66 16.40 1.11
CA ASN A 159 16.86 17.42 1.82
C ASN A 159 15.39 17.57 1.39
N ALA A 160 14.80 16.52 0.81
CA ALA A 160 13.36 16.47 0.56
C ALA A 160 12.58 16.57 1.88
N ARG A 161 11.54 17.42 1.93
CA ARG A 161 10.71 17.57 3.15
C ARG A 161 9.85 16.32 3.34
N VAL A 162 9.80 15.81 4.56
CA VAL A 162 9.04 14.62 4.92
C VAL A 162 8.32 14.80 6.24
N GLN A 163 7.31 13.97 6.49
CA GLN A 163 6.66 13.84 7.78
C GLN A 163 6.78 12.42 8.29
N LEU A 164 7.04 12.30 9.59
CA LEU A 164 7.26 11.03 10.27
C LEU A 164 6.22 10.81 11.36
N SER A 165 5.73 9.59 11.53
CA SER A 165 5.08 9.20 12.78
C SER A 165 6.12 8.69 13.78
N LYS A 166 5.91 8.92 15.08
CA LYS A 166 6.71 8.33 16.17
C LYS A 166 5.91 7.23 16.85
N SER A 167 6.53 6.08 17.06
CA SER A 167 5.99 5.01 17.89
C SER A 167 6.65 5.04 19.27
N ASP A 168 5.83 4.88 20.32
CA ASP A 168 6.30 4.81 21.71
C ASP A 168 6.65 3.38 22.14
N ASP A 169 6.61 2.39 21.24
CA ASP A 169 6.99 1.01 21.56
C ASP A 169 8.53 0.91 21.69
N PRO A 170 9.07 0.70 22.91
CA PRO A 170 10.51 0.68 23.13
C PRO A 170 11.18 -0.54 22.48
N LYS A 171 10.42 -1.54 22.03
CA LYS A 171 10.95 -2.73 21.33
C LYS A 171 11.25 -2.44 19.86
N ARG A 172 10.76 -1.33 19.31
CA ARG A 172 11.03 -0.98 17.91
C ARG A 172 12.47 -0.52 17.74
N LYS A 173 13.15 -1.15 16.78
CA LYS A 173 14.50 -0.74 16.38
C LYS A 173 14.55 0.69 15.82
N TYR A 174 13.50 1.12 15.14
CA TYR A 174 13.37 2.47 14.59
C TYR A 174 12.05 3.06 15.11
N ALA A 175 12.16 4.11 15.94
CA ALA A 175 11.00 4.76 16.54
C ALA A 175 10.15 5.52 15.50
N TYR A 176 10.79 6.05 14.46
CA TYR A 176 10.15 6.85 13.43
C TYR A 176 9.81 6.05 12.18
N THR A 177 8.64 6.33 11.61
CA THR A 177 8.16 5.77 10.33
C THR A 177 7.93 6.91 9.35
N LEU A 178 8.46 6.79 8.13
CA LEU A 178 8.24 7.75 7.05
C LEU A 178 6.81 7.62 6.52
N GLU A 179 5.98 8.66 6.70
CA GLU A 179 4.55 8.63 6.33
C GLU A 179 4.30 9.27 4.96
N MET A 180 4.88 10.44 4.73
CA MET A 180 4.70 11.21 3.50
C MET A 180 5.94 12.03 3.15
N ILE A 181 6.06 12.34 1.87
CA ILE A 181 7.13 13.15 1.28
C ILE A 181 6.53 14.28 0.47
N GLN A 182 7.13 15.46 0.54
CA GLN A 182 6.76 16.61 -0.27
C GLN A 182 7.59 16.61 -1.55
N ILE A 183 6.92 16.69 -2.69
CA ILE A 183 7.54 16.85 -4.00
C ILE A 183 7.15 18.20 -4.60
N ASP A 184 7.97 18.70 -5.52
CA ASP A 184 7.59 19.78 -6.43
C ASP A 184 7.03 19.14 -7.71
N ASN A 185 5.80 19.46 -8.07
CA ASN A 185 5.17 18.91 -9.28
C ASN A 185 5.33 19.83 -10.52
N GLY A 186 6.04 20.95 -10.38
CA GLY A 186 6.21 21.99 -11.41
C GLY A 186 5.30 23.21 -11.21
N GLU A 187 4.19 23.06 -10.50
CA GLU A 187 3.24 24.15 -10.19
C GLU A 187 3.24 24.52 -8.71
N ARG A 188 3.27 23.50 -7.84
CA ARG A 188 3.24 23.65 -6.40
C ARG A 188 3.90 22.47 -5.70
N TYR A 189 4.14 22.64 -4.40
CA TYR A 189 4.48 21.53 -3.54
C TYR A 189 3.27 20.65 -3.24
N VAL A 190 3.47 19.33 -3.33
CA VAL A 190 2.45 18.30 -3.12
C VAL A 190 2.93 17.30 -2.09
N TRP A 191 2.08 16.98 -1.10
CA TRP A 191 2.33 15.89 -0.17
C TRP A 191 1.89 14.56 -0.79
N VAL A 192 2.80 13.60 -0.82
CA VAL A 192 2.55 12.24 -1.33
C VAL A 192 2.73 11.23 -0.20
N GLY A 193 1.72 10.39 0.03
CA GLY A 193 1.79 9.32 1.02
C GLY A 193 2.70 8.19 0.56
N VAL A 194 3.64 7.77 1.41
CA VAL A 194 4.61 6.70 1.06
C VAL A 194 4.32 5.38 1.76
N HIS A 195 3.52 5.41 2.83
CA HIS A 195 3.19 4.25 3.65
C HIS A 195 2.16 3.35 2.96
N SER A 196 2.65 2.39 2.15
CA SER A 196 1.78 1.59 1.28
C SER A 196 0.78 0.72 2.04
N THR A 197 1.17 0.18 3.20
CA THR A 197 0.27 -0.62 4.05
C THR A 197 -0.83 0.19 4.74
N SER A 198 -0.68 1.51 4.83
CA SER A 198 -1.73 2.39 5.37
C SER A 198 -2.94 2.50 4.42
N ALA A 199 -2.76 2.22 3.12
CA ALA A 199 -3.83 2.24 2.14
C ALA A 199 -4.97 1.27 2.50
N ASN A 200 -4.66 0.08 3.01
CA ASN A 200 -5.68 -0.87 3.46
C ASN A 200 -6.50 -0.29 4.62
N ARG A 201 -5.86 0.38 5.59
CA ARG A 201 -6.56 1.02 6.71
C ARG A 201 -7.45 2.17 6.25
N MET A 202 -6.97 2.96 5.29
CA MET A 202 -7.76 4.06 4.72
C MET A 202 -8.97 3.53 3.93
N VAL A 203 -8.78 2.51 3.10
CA VAL A 203 -9.88 1.87 2.36
C VAL A 203 -10.87 1.21 3.32
N GLU A 204 -10.41 0.57 4.39
CA GLU A 204 -11.29 0.01 5.43
C GLU A 204 -12.21 1.08 6.01
N GLN A 205 -11.67 2.27 6.35
CA GLN A 205 -12.46 3.39 6.87
C GLN A 205 -13.50 3.88 5.85
N ALA A 206 -13.13 4.00 4.58
CA ALA A 206 -14.05 4.41 3.52
C ALA A 206 -15.12 3.35 3.22
N LEU A 207 -14.79 2.06 3.33
CA LEU A 207 -15.76 0.96 3.21
C LEU A 207 -16.73 0.95 4.39
N ALA A 208 -16.23 1.10 5.62
CA ALA A 208 -17.09 1.21 6.81
C ALA A 208 -18.09 2.37 6.66
N SER A 209 -17.63 3.49 6.09
CA SER A 209 -18.43 4.71 5.89
C SER A 209 -19.25 4.71 4.59
N ARG A 210 -19.19 3.63 3.78
CA ARG A 210 -19.91 3.49 2.50
C ARG A 210 -19.61 4.62 1.49
N TRP A 211 -18.40 5.16 1.48
CA TRP A 211 -18.03 6.30 0.62
C TRP A 211 -17.73 5.93 -0.84
N PHE A 212 -17.46 4.65 -1.12
CA PHE A 212 -17.28 4.14 -2.49
C PHE A 212 -18.63 3.70 -3.07
N THR A 213 -19.37 4.65 -3.63
CA THR A 213 -20.75 4.43 -4.11
C THR A 213 -20.87 3.38 -5.21
N GLU A 214 -19.85 3.22 -6.05
CA GLU A 214 -19.78 2.29 -7.18
C GLU A 214 -19.74 0.83 -6.73
N LEU A 215 -19.44 0.58 -5.44
CA LEU A 215 -19.45 -0.76 -4.88
C LEU A 215 -20.88 -1.26 -4.60
N GLY A 216 -21.86 -0.36 -4.56
CA GLY A 216 -23.26 -0.67 -4.26
C GLY A 216 -23.50 -0.98 -2.77
N HIS A 217 -24.66 -1.56 -2.47
CA HIS A 217 -25.04 -1.93 -1.11
C HIS A 217 -24.31 -3.19 -0.62
N TYR A 218 -23.89 -3.18 0.64
CA TYR A 218 -23.36 -4.34 1.36
C TYR A 218 -23.60 -4.17 2.86
N ASP A 219 -23.78 -5.31 3.54
CA ASP A 219 -24.10 -5.39 4.96
C ASP A 219 -22.84 -5.46 5.83
N SER A 220 -21.81 -6.17 5.37
CA SER A 220 -20.59 -6.39 6.14
C SER A 220 -19.31 -6.34 5.31
N VAL A 221 -18.19 -6.13 6.00
CA VAL A 221 -16.83 -6.08 5.46
C VAL A 221 -15.96 -7.07 6.21
N ARG A 222 -15.32 -8.00 5.50
CA ARG A 222 -14.35 -8.96 6.05
C ARG A 222 -12.98 -8.69 5.47
N ARG A 223 -11.92 -8.89 6.26
CA ARG A 223 -10.53 -8.59 5.88
C ARG A 223 -9.72 -9.83 5.57
N GLU A 224 -8.68 -9.67 4.76
CA GLU A 224 -7.60 -10.66 4.57
C GLU A 224 -8.15 -12.07 4.25
N VAL A 225 -9.16 -12.10 3.39
CA VAL A 225 -9.92 -13.32 3.10
C VAL A 225 -9.13 -14.17 2.12
N LYS A 226 -8.85 -15.42 2.48
CA LYS A 226 -8.19 -16.37 1.59
C LYS A 226 -9.13 -16.72 0.44
N PHE A 227 -8.71 -16.47 -0.80
CA PHE A 227 -9.50 -16.78 -2.00
C PHE A 227 -8.75 -17.70 -2.99
N ALA A 228 -7.43 -17.86 -2.81
CA ALA A 228 -6.62 -18.81 -3.56
C ALA A 228 -5.63 -19.52 -2.62
N LYS A 229 -4.89 -20.51 -3.14
CA LYS A 229 -3.98 -21.37 -2.35
C LYS A 229 -3.01 -20.55 -1.49
N ASN A 230 -2.41 -19.51 -2.09
CA ASN A 230 -1.35 -18.69 -1.50
C ASN A 230 -1.65 -17.18 -1.58
N SER A 231 -2.93 -16.81 -1.66
CA SER A 231 -3.33 -15.41 -1.78
C SER A 231 -4.56 -15.10 -0.94
N ARG A 232 -4.55 -13.88 -0.42
CA ARG A 232 -5.66 -13.25 0.29
C ARG A 232 -6.03 -11.99 -0.46
N VAL A 233 -7.32 -11.71 -0.49
CA VAL A 233 -7.85 -10.43 -0.95
C VAL A 233 -7.95 -9.53 0.27
N ASP A 234 -7.73 -8.24 0.08
CA ASP A 234 -7.73 -7.27 1.17
C ASP A 234 -9.08 -7.22 1.88
N PHE A 235 -10.19 -7.20 1.11
CA PHE A 235 -11.54 -7.21 1.66
C PHE A 235 -12.53 -8.11 0.89
N VAL A 236 -13.55 -8.58 1.58
CA VAL A 236 -14.78 -9.13 0.98
C VAL A 236 -15.98 -8.40 1.57
N LEU A 237 -16.80 -7.84 0.69
CA LEU A 237 -18.07 -7.22 1.04
C LEU A 237 -19.18 -8.24 0.86
N THR A 238 -20.08 -8.35 1.83
CA THR A 238 -21.16 -9.33 1.81
C THR A 238 -22.51 -8.62 1.84
N THR A 239 -23.41 -9.02 0.95
CA THR A 239 -24.83 -8.68 0.98
C THR A 239 -25.63 -9.94 1.34
N ASN A 240 -26.55 -9.82 2.29
CA ASN A 240 -27.40 -10.91 2.75
C ASN A 240 -28.76 -10.89 2.04
N ALA A 241 -29.37 -12.07 1.88
CA ALA A 241 -30.76 -12.25 1.51
C ALA A 241 -31.67 -12.08 2.74
N GLU A 242 -32.98 -12.02 2.52
CA GLU A 242 -33.99 -11.87 3.58
C GLU A 242 -33.94 -13.01 4.61
N ASP A 243 -33.56 -14.22 4.19
CA ASP A 243 -33.40 -15.39 5.05
C ASP A 243 -32.07 -15.41 5.84
N GLY A 244 -31.25 -14.37 5.70
CA GLY A 244 -29.94 -14.24 6.34
C GLY A 244 -28.81 -14.99 5.63
N SER A 245 -29.09 -15.68 4.52
CA SER A 245 -28.05 -16.32 3.69
C SER A 245 -27.26 -15.27 2.90
N VAL A 246 -26.06 -15.63 2.44
CA VAL A 246 -25.23 -14.71 1.64
C VAL A 246 -25.76 -14.67 0.20
N ALA A 247 -26.34 -13.54 -0.18
CA ALA A 247 -26.83 -13.30 -1.54
C ALA A 247 -25.69 -12.94 -2.51
N HIS A 248 -24.70 -12.16 -2.04
CA HIS A 248 -23.63 -11.65 -2.87
C HIS A 248 -22.34 -11.43 -2.08
N GLU A 249 -21.21 -11.82 -2.67
CA GLU A 249 -19.88 -11.45 -2.20
C GLU A 249 -19.13 -10.64 -3.26
N LYS A 250 -18.59 -9.49 -2.87
CA LYS A 250 -17.70 -8.66 -3.70
C LYS A 250 -16.28 -8.69 -3.12
N TYR A 251 -15.33 -9.18 -3.91
CA TYR A 251 -13.92 -9.31 -3.54
C TYR A 251 -13.18 -8.01 -3.92
N VAL A 252 -12.56 -7.35 -2.95
CA VAL A 252 -11.97 -6.02 -3.13
C VAL A 252 -10.47 -6.04 -2.82
N GLU A 253 -9.66 -5.82 -3.84
CA GLU A 253 -8.21 -5.67 -3.73
C GLU A 253 -7.84 -4.18 -3.67
N VAL A 254 -6.84 -3.82 -2.87
CA VAL A 254 -6.33 -2.45 -2.71
C VAL A 254 -4.93 -2.33 -3.31
N LYS A 255 -4.68 -1.19 -3.95
CA LYS A 255 -3.38 -0.81 -4.50
C LYS A 255 -3.07 0.62 -4.06
N SER A 256 -1.89 0.82 -3.49
CA SER A 256 -1.38 2.15 -3.15
C SER A 256 -0.70 2.76 -4.36
N VAL A 257 -1.12 3.96 -4.76
CA VAL A 257 -0.61 4.65 -5.95
C VAL A 257 0.04 5.97 -5.55
N THR A 258 1.27 6.19 -6.01
CA THR A 258 2.08 7.37 -5.66
C THR A 258 2.72 8.04 -6.87
N LEU A 259 3.01 7.26 -7.92
CA LEU A 259 3.59 7.76 -9.17
C LEU A 259 2.53 8.53 -9.96
N ALA A 260 2.92 9.68 -10.50
CA ALA A 260 2.13 10.43 -11.45
C ALA A 260 3.01 10.81 -12.64
N LEU A 261 2.44 10.71 -13.83
CA LEU A 261 3.02 11.11 -15.10
C LEU A 261 2.27 12.34 -15.64
N GLU A 262 2.84 12.98 -16.65
CA GLU A 262 2.10 13.94 -17.46
C GLU A 262 0.87 13.25 -18.07
N GLY A 263 -0.28 13.90 -17.95
CA GLY A 263 -1.55 13.41 -18.50
C GLY A 263 -1.59 13.59 -20.01
N THR A 264 -2.56 12.93 -20.64
CA THR A 264 -2.77 13.04 -22.09
C THR A 264 -3.99 13.89 -22.45
N GLY A 265 -4.53 14.64 -21.48
CA GLY A 265 -5.70 15.49 -21.67
C GLY A 265 -5.38 16.73 -22.51
N ASP A 266 -6.41 17.28 -23.16
CA ASP A 266 -6.33 18.52 -23.95
C ASP A 266 -6.06 19.77 -23.09
N GLU A 267 -6.14 19.66 -21.76
CA GLU A 267 -5.75 20.72 -20.84
C GLU A 267 -4.26 20.64 -20.50
N ASP A 268 -3.53 21.68 -20.91
CA ASP A 268 -2.14 21.92 -20.51
C ASP A 268 -2.02 21.78 -18.98
N ALA A 269 -1.15 20.86 -18.54
CA ALA A 269 -0.85 20.51 -17.15
C ALA A 269 -1.72 19.45 -16.43
N SER A 270 -2.58 18.68 -17.14
CA SER A 270 -3.21 17.49 -16.52
C SER A 270 -2.16 16.44 -16.10
N ARG A 271 -2.39 15.74 -14.97
CA ARG A 271 -1.49 14.70 -14.44
C ARG A 271 -2.24 13.39 -14.21
N CYS A 272 -1.64 12.29 -14.63
CA CYS A 272 -2.19 10.95 -14.53
C CYS A 272 -1.51 10.14 -13.42
N ALA A 273 -2.28 9.72 -12.41
CA ALA A 273 -1.78 8.78 -11.41
C ALA A 273 -1.64 7.38 -12.02
N VAL A 274 -0.50 6.72 -11.84
CA VAL A 274 -0.26 5.42 -12.47
C VAL A 274 0.25 4.36 -11.51
N PHE A 275 -0.18 3.12 -11.73
CA PHE A 275 0.28 1.96 -10.98
C PHE A 275 0.56 0.76 -11.89
N PRO A 276 1.67 0.01 -11.66
CA PRO A 276 2.70 0.23 -10.64
C PRO A 276 3.78 1.23 -11.09
N ASP A 277 4.70 1.57 -10.18
CA ASP A 277 5.91 2.35 -10.45
C ASP A 277 7.11 1.49 -10.90
N THR A 278 6.93 0.17 -10.94
CA THR A 278 7.89 -0.82 -11.47
C THR A 278 7.19 -2.16 -11.66
N VAL A 279 7.84 -3.11 -12.35
CA VAL A 279 7.29 -4.47 -12.54
C VAL A 279 6.92 -5.09 -11.19
N SER A 280 5.66 -5.51 -11.07
CA SER A 280 5.10 -6.08 -9.84
C SER A 280 4.48 -7.45 -10.10
N THR A 281 5.31 -8.50 -10.05
CA THR A 281 4.85 -9.90 -10.22
C THR A 281 3.81 -10.30 -9.18
N ARG A 282 3.85 -9.70 -7.98
CA ARG A 282 2.82 -9.87 -6.94
C ARG A 282 1.48 -9.29 -7.39
N ALA A 283 1.46 -8.05 -7.89
CA ALA A 283 0.24 -7.43 -8.36
C ALA A 283 -0.34 -8.18 -9.56
N GLN A 284 0.51 -8.59 -10.52
CA GLN A 284 0.13 -9.45 -11.64
C GLN A 284 -0.53 -10.75 -11.15
N LYS A 285 0.08 -11.45 -10.19
CA LYS A 285 -0.46 -12.69 -9.63
C LYS A 285 -1.85 -12.48 -9.02
N HIS A 286 -2.02 -11.43 -8.23
CA HIS A 286 -3.28 -11.16 -7.53
C HIS A 286 -4.42 -10.85 -8.51
N VAL A 287 -4.20 -10.00 -9.52
CA VAL A 287 -5.24 -9.69 -10.51
C VAL A 287 -5.61 -10.92 -11.36
N THR A 288 -4.64 -11.77 -11.71
CA THR A 288 -4.90 -13.03 -12.40
C THR A 288 -5.76 -13.96 -11.55
N GLU A 289 -5.36 -14.24 -10.30
CA GLU A 289 -6.09 -15.14 -9.42
C GLU A 289 -7.50 -14.62 -9.13
N LEU A 290 -7.68 -13.31 -8.97
CA LEU A 290 -9.00 -12.70 -8.76
C LEU A 290 -9.89 -12.87 -10.01
N THR A 291 -9.33 -12.68 -11.20
CA THR A 291 -10.04 -12.89 -12.46
C THR A 291 -10.43 -14.35 -12.66
N GLU A 292 -9.56 -15.29 -12.30
CA GLU A 292 -9.82 -16.73 -12.35
C GLU A 292 -10.95 -17.14 -11.40
N LEU A 293 -10.96 -16.64 -10.15
CA LEU A 293 -12.00 -16.88 -9.15
C LEU A 293 -13.39 -16.52 -9.71
N LEU A 294 -13.52 -15.31 -10.26
CA LEU A 294 -14.80 -14.81 -10.77
C LEU A 294 -15.21 -15.51 -12.06
N SER A 295 -14.26 -15.84 -12.93
CA SER A 295 -14.53 -16.55 -14.19
C SER A 295 -14.96 -18.01 -13.99
N ALA A 296 -14.43 -18.69 -12.96
CA ALA A 296 -14.79 -20.08 -12.67
C ALA A 296 -16.26 -20.22 -12.27
N LYS A 297 -16.80 -19.25 -11.52
CA LYS A 297 -18.20 -19.23 -11.08
C LYS A 297 -19.18 -18.84 -12.20
N VAL A 298 -18.82 -17.89 -13.06
CA VAL A 298 -19.64 -17.57 -14.25
C VAL A 298 -19.84 -18.80 -15.15
N LYS A 299 -18.86 -19.72 -15.19
CA LYS A 299 -18.96 -20.98 -15.94
C LYS A 299 -19.83 -22.03 -15.24
N SER A 300 -19.88 -22.07 -13.90
CA SER A 300 -20.77 -22.99 -13.17
C SER A 300 -22.25 -22.60 -13.29
N ASP A 301 -22.53 -21.31 -13.48
CA ASP A 301 -23.90 -20.77 -13.51
C ASP A 301 -24.53 -20.82 -14.92
N LYS A 302 -23.77 -21.20 -15.96
CA LYS A 302 -24.35 -21.42 -17.30
C LYS A 302 -25.14 -22.73 -17.32
N PRO A 303 -26.42 -22.71 -17.75
CA PRO A 303 -27.22 -23.93 -17.85
C PRO A 303 -26.57 -24.90 -18.84
N LYS A 304 -26.23 -26.10 -18.38
CA LYS A 304 -25.81 -27.18 -19.28
C LYS A 304 -26.97 -27.49 -20.23
N LYS A 305 -26.72 -27.41 -21.54
CA LYS A 305 -27.67 -27.90 -22.56
C LYS A 305 -27.98 -29.37 -22.25
N GLY A 306 -29.19 -29.65 -21.74
CA GLY A 306 -29.73 -31.00 -21.61
C GLY A 306 -29.94 -31.55 -20.19
N SER A 307 -29.60 -30.84 -19.12
CA SER A 307 -29.89 -31.34 -17.75
C SER A 307 -31.28 -30.90 -17.28
N LYS A 308 -32.16 -31.88 -17.08
CA LYS A 308 -33.48 -31.72 -16.43
C LYS A 308 -33.30 -31.02 -15.07
N LYS A 309 -34.17 -30.02 -14.81
CA LYS A 309 -34.32 -29.35 -13.50
C LYS A 309 -34.65 -30.41 -12.43
N GLU A 310 -33.68 -30.77 -11.61
CA GLU A 310 -33.95 -31.20 -10.24
C GLU A 310 -33.71 -29.99 -9.33
N ASN A 311 -34.76 -29.58 -8.62
CA ASN A 311 -34.77 -28.49 -7.65
C ASN A 311 -33.86 -28.85 -6.47
N THR A 312 -32.58 -28.50 -6.58
CA THR A 312 -31.75 -28.19 -5.41
C THR A 312 -31.25 -26.77 -5.63
N GLU A 313 -32.15 -25.80 -5.44
CA GLU A 313 -31.81 -24.37 -5.38
C GLU A 313 -31.03 -24.10 -4.08
N ALA A 314 -29.79 -24.57 -4.03
CA ALA A 314 -28.78 -23.90 -3.23
C ALA A 314 -28.42 -22.65 -4.04
N THR A 315 -29.09 -21.54 -3.74
CA THR A 315 -28.87 -20.21 -4.34
C THR A 315 -27.44 -19.79 -4.07
N ALA A 316 -26.51 -20.21 -4.93
CA ALA A 316 -25.10 -19.93 -4.72
C ALA A 316 -24.90 -18.41 -4.75
N ALA A 317 -24.25 -17.88 -3.72
CA ALA A 317 -23.93 -16.46 -3.61
C ALA A 317 -23.34 -15.95 -4.92
N LYS A 318 -23.91 -14.86 -5.45
CA LYS A 318 -23.37 -14.13 -6.60
C LYS A 318 -21.97 -13.64 -6.24
N LEU A 319 -21.04 -13.65 -7.19
CA LEU A 319 -19.69 -13.11 -6.99
C LEU A 319 -19.42 -11.92 -7.92
N SER A 320 -18.71 -10.92 -7.41
CA SER A 320 -18.11 -9.86 -8.20
C SER A 320 -16.77 -9.42 -7.60
N GLY A 321 -16.04 -8.53 -8.30
CA GLY A 321 -14.78 -8.02 -7.79
C GLY A 321 -14.56 -6.54 -8.11
N ALA A 322 -13.71 -5.91 -7.31
CA ALA A 322 -13.21 -4.57 -7.54
C ALA A 322 -11.72 -4.49 -7.17
N ILE A 323 -11.00 -3.60 -7.84
CA ILE A 323 -9.65 -3.18 -7.46
C ILE A 323 -9.70 -1.68 -7.21
N ILE A 324 -9.39 -1.28 -5.98
CA ILE A 324 -9.34 0.12 -5.56
C ILE A 324 -7.88 0.58 -5.58
N PHE A 325 -7.61 1.54 -6.44
CA PHE A 325 -6.34 2.25 -6.54
C PHE A 325 -6.43 3.54 -5.72
N LEU A 326 -5.88 3.49 -4.51
CA LEU A 326 -5.84 4.64 -3.62
C LEU A 326 -4.65 5.52 -3.99
N VAL A 327 -4.92 6.62 -4.67
CA VAL A 327 -3.97 7.65 -5.10
C VAL A 327 -3.67 8.56 -3.92
N GLN A 328 -2.48 8.39 -3.33
CA GLN A 328 -2.06 9.11 -2.12
C GLN A 328 -1.42 10.46 -2.46
N ARG A 329 -2.10 11.26 -3.28
CA ARG A 329 -1.73 12.62 -3.72
C ARG A 329 -2.97 13.33 -4.29
N ASP A 330 -2.97 14.66 -4.27
CA ASP A 330 -4.13 15.51 -4.62
C ASP A 330 -3.96 16.31 -5.92
N ASP A 331 -2.90 16.03 -6.69
CA ASP A 331 -2.55 16.74 -7.91
C ASP A 331 -2.73 15.89 -9.17
N CYS A 332 -3.59 14.87 -9.13
CA CYS A 332 -3.94 14.05 -10.30
C CYS A 332 -5.42 14.21 -10.63
N SER A 333 -5.72 14.34 -11.91
CA SER A 333 -7.08 14.46 -12.44
C SER A 333 -7.61 13.14 -13.02
N GLU A 334 -6.74 12.15 -13.19
CA GLU A 334 -7.05 10.86 -13.81
C GLU A 334 -6.14 9.74 -13.30
N PHE A 335 -6.50 8.49 -13.63
CA PHE A 335 -5.77 7.29 -13.22
C PHE A 335 -5.62 6.29 -14.36
N ALA A 336 -4.49 5.56 -14.41
CA ALA A 336 -4.28 4.45 -15.33
C ALA A 336 -3.38 3.32 -14.79
N PRO A 337 -3.61 2.05 -15.14
CA PRO A 337 -2.60 1.01 -15.04
C PRO A 337 -1.40 1.33 -15.94
N SER A 338 -0.21 1.37 -15.38
CA SER A 338 1.02 1.85 -16.04
C SER A 338 1.52 0.87 -17.11
N ILE A 339 1.45 1.25 -18.40
CA ILE A 339 2.02 0.45 -19.49
C ILE A 339 3.54 0.58 -19.50
N GLN A 340 4.04 1.80 -19.31
CA GLN A 340 5.47 2.11 -19.31
C GLN A 340 6.25 1.28 -18.28
N HIS A 341 5.67 1.03 -17.10
CA HIS A 341 6.37 0.38 -15.99
C HIS A 341 6.04 -1.11 -15.84
N ASP A 342 4.83 -1.54 -16.19
CA ASP A 342 4.43 -2.95 -16.19
C ASP A 342 3.30 -3.22 -17.19
N LYS A 343 3.66 -3.28 -18.49
CA LYS A 343 2.74 -3.61 -19.58
C LYS A 343 1.89 -4.86 -19.30
N LYS A 344 2.48 -5.90 -18.70
CA LYS A 344 1.76 -7.14 -18.39
C LYS A 344 0.68 -6.90 -17.33
N PHE A 345 0.97 -6.13 -16.28
CA PHE A 345 -0.04 -5.76 -15.30
C PHE A 345 -1.18 -4.94 -15.93
N ALA A 346 -0.87 -3.99 -16.82
CA ALA A 346 -1.89 -3.20 -17.51
C ALA A 346 -2.79 -4.07 -18.42
N GLU A 347 -2.20 -5.02 -19.14
CA GLU A 347 -2.95 -6.03 -19.93
C GLU A 347 -3.86 -6.88 -19.04
N LEU A 348 -3.35 -7.35 -17.89
CA LEU A 348 -4.14 -8.13 -16.94
C LEU A 348 -5.30 -7.31 -16.34
N CYS A 349 -5.10 -6.02 -16.06
CA CYS A 349 -6.19 -5.13 -15.63
C CYS A 349 -7.25 -4.99 -16.73
N SER A 350 -6.84 -4.89 -17.99
CA SER A 350 -7.77 -4.85 -19.13
C SER A 350 -8.59 -6.14 -19.26
N VAL A 351 -7.97 -7.30 -19.02
CA VAL A 351 -8.67 -8.59 -18.98
C VAL A 351 -9.63 -8.65 -17.80
N ALA A 352 -9.19 -8.26 -16.60
CA ALA A 352 -10.02 -8.20 -15.39
C ALA A 352 -11.27 -7.33 -15.59
N ALA A 353 -11.11 -6.14 -16.17
CA ALA A 353 -12.20 -5.23 -16.49
C ALA A 353 -13.21 -5.85 -17.46
N LYS A 354 -12.73 -6.51 -18.53
CA LYS A 354 -13.59 -7.25 -19.48
C LYS A 354 -14.33 -8.42 -18.83
N SER A 355 -13.77 -9.00 -17.76
CA SER A 355 -14.41 -10.03 -16.94
C SER A 355 -15.38 -9.48 -15.88
N GLY A 356 -15.59 -8.16 -15.81
CA GLY A 356 -16.53 -7.51 -14.89
C GLY A 356 -15.93 -7.08 -13.56
N ILE A 357 -14.61 -7.10 -13.39
CA ILE A 357 -13.95 -6.51 -12.22
C ILE A 357 -13.92 -4.99 -12.38
N GLN A 358 -14.45 -4.27 -11.39
CA GLN A 358 -14.43 -2.81 -11.37
C GLN A 358 -13.01 -2.31 -11.05
N LEU A 359 -12.49 -1.37 -11.82
CA LEU A 359 -11.22 -0.68 -11.50
C LEU A 359 -11.57 0.74 -11.05
N LEU A 360 -11.30 1.07 -9.80
CA LEU A 360 -11.70 2.34 -9.18
C LEU A 360 -10.45 3.11 -8.73
N GLY A 361 -10.18 4.26 -9.31
CA GLY A 361 -9.16 5.20 -8.84
C GLY A 361 -9.79 6.22 -7.89
N TYR A 362 -9.18 6.46 -6.72
CA TYR A 362 -9.63 7.48 -5.77
C TYR A 362 -8.46 8.26 -5.22
N SER A 363 -8.52 9.59 -5.28
CA SER A 363 -7.48 10.47 -4.75
C SER A 363 -7.73 10.88 -3.31
N CYS A 364 -6.64 11.19 -2.63
CA CYS A 364 -6.64 11.65 -1.25
C CYS A 364 -5.77 12.90 -1.11
N ALA A 365 -6.19 13.83 -0.26
CA ALA A 365 -5.35 14.94 0.18
C ALA A 365 -4.66 14.60 1.49
N LEU A 366 -3.34 14.80 1.54
CA LEU A 366 -2.52 14.65 2.74
C LEU A 366 -2.21 16.04 3.29
N LYS A 367 -2.66 16.31 4.52
CA LYS A 367 -2.56 17.62 5.14
C LYS A 367 -1.85 17.49 6.50
N PRO A 368 -0.51 17.54 6.55
CA PRO A 368 0.18 17.69 7.81
C PRO A 368 -0.05 19.10 8.38
N ASP A 369 -0.30 19.16 9.68
CA ASP A 369 -0.40 20.37 10.47
C ASP A 369 0.84 20.44 11.38
N GLU A 370 1.89 21.08 10.86
CA GLU A 370 3.16 21.21 11.59
C GLU A 370 3.02 22.07 12.85
N ALA A 371 2.08 23.01 12.88
CA ALA A 371 1.85 23.86 14.05
C ALA A 371 1.31 23.05 15.23
N ASN A 372 0.41 22.10 14.96
CA ASN A 372 -0.17 21.22 15.98
C ASN A 372 0.51 19.84 16.05
N SER A 373 1.60 19.62 15.29
CA SER A 373 2.27 18.32 15.16
C SER A 373 1.30 17.19 14.84
N SER A 374 0.30 17.44 14.00
CA SER A 374 -0.75 16.48 13.67
C SER A 374 -0.93 16.41 12.15
N GLY A 375 -1.93 15.68 11.67
CA GLY A 375 -2.30 15.72 10.27
C GLY A 375 -3.48 14.82 9.96
N ALA A 376 -4.02 14.99 8.76
CA ALA A 376 -5.12 14.17 8.29
C ALA A 376 -4.94 13.78 6.82
N VAL A 377 -5.52 12.63 6.47
CA VAL A 377 -5.73 12.22 5.08
C VAL A 377 -7.23 12.23 4.81
N SER A 378 -7.65 12.99 3.80
CA SER A 378 -9.06 13.09 3.40
C SER A 378 -9.26 12.44 2.04
N LEU A 379 -10.31 11.65 1.88
CA LEU A 379 -10.77 11.17 0.58
C LEU A 379 -11.33 12.36 -0.21
N LEU A 380 -10.88 12.51 -1.46
CA LEU A 380 -11.38 13.55 -2.35
C LEU A 380 -12.53 13.00 -3.19
N GLY A 381 -12.20 12.25 -4.23
CA GLY A 381 -13.19 11.71 -5.15
C GLY A 381 -12.59 10.69 -6.11
N PRO A 382 -13.45 10.09 -6.95
CA PRO A 382 -13.01 9.17 -7.97
C PRO A 382 -12.17 9.90 -9.02
N LEU A 383 -11.14 9.23 -9.52
CA LEU A 383 -10.41 9.65 -10.71
C LEU A 383 -10.89 8.83 -11.92
N PRO A 384 -11.22 9.47 -13.05
CA PRO A 384 -11.56 8.77 -14.27
C PRO A 384 -10.42 7.85 -14.71
N LEU A 385 -10.79 6.62 -15.09
CA LEU A 385 -9.87 5.66 -15.69
C LEU A 385 -9.61 6.04 -17.14
N GLN A 386 -8.35 6.30 -17.50
CA GLN A 386 -8.01 6.56 -18.90
C GLN A 386 -8.20 5.32 -19.78
N LYS A 387 -8.72 5.55 -20.99
CA LYS A 387 -8.91 4.49 -22.01
C LYS A 387 -7.63 4.12 -22.75
N ALA A 388 -6.68 5.05 -22.85
CA ALA A 388 -5.35 4.85 -23.39
C ALA A 388 -4.36 5.21 -22.28
N ALA A 389 -3.65 4.23 -21.74
CA ALA A 389 -2.74 4.46 -20.62
C ALA A 389 -1.39 5.02 -21.13
N PRO A 390 -0.79 5.99 -20.42
CA PRO A 390 0.57 6.47 -20.70
C PRO A 390 1.66 5.43 -20.35
#